data_AF-A0A925AXR1-F1
#
_entry.id   AF-A0A925AXR1-F1
#
_cell.length_a   1.000
_cell.length_b   1.000
_cell.length_c   1.000
_cell.angle_alpha   90.00
_cell.angle_beta   90.00
_cell.angle_gamma   90.00
#
_symmetry.space_group_name_H-M   'P 1'
#
loop_
_entity.id
_entity.type
_entity.pdbx_description
1 polymer ?
#
loop_
_entity_poly.entity_id
_entity_poly.type
_entity_poly.pdbx_seq_one_letter_code
_entity_poly.pdbx_strand_id
1 'polypeptide(L)'
;MVLMALDHTRDFFGNLLESPTDLATTTVPLFFTRWITHFCAPVFFLLTGTGAFLSLRRRSTSELSRYLISRGLWLIVLELVIMRCLGWQWNFDYRVTIITVLWALGWAMIALGAMVRLPVAAVT
;
A
#
# COMPACT_ATOMS: atom_id res chain seq x y z
N MET A 1 -3.12 -9.66 6.97
CA MET A 1 -2.54 -8.48 7.65
C MET A 1 -1.46 -8.86 8.64
N VAL A 2 -1.71 -9.73 9.64
CA VAL A 2 -0.65 -10.20 10.58
C VAL A 2 0.54 -10.84 9.84
N LEU A 3 0.28 -11.68 8.84
CA LEU A 3 1.35 -12.30 8.02
C LEU A 3 2.18 -11.28 7.22
N MET A 4 1.58 -10.16 6.81
CA MET A 4 2.31 -9.07 6.13
C MET A 4 3.22 -8.33 7.10
N ALA A 5 2.77 -8.10 8.33
CA ALA A 5 3.63 -7.55 9.38
C ALA A 5 4.80 -8.49 9.68
N LEU A 6 4.54 -9.80 9.80
CA LEU A 6 5.58 -10.81 10.00
C LEU A 6 6.58 -10.88 8.83
N ASP A 7 6.10 -10.78 7.59
CA ASP A 7 6.97 -10.73 6.39
C ASP A 7 7.87 -9.50 6.39
N HIS A 8 7.41 -8.36 6.93
CA HIS A 8 8.24 -7.15 7.06
C HIS A 8 9.19 -7.17 8.26
N THR A 9 8.85 -7.84 9.37
CA THR A 9 9.79 -7.92 10.51
C THR A 9 11.06 -8.69 10.16
N ARG A 10 10.99 -9.62 9.20
CA ARG A 10 12.18 -10.34 8.73
C ARG A 10 13.26 -9.40 8.18
N ASP A 11 12.90 -8.24 7.64
CA ASP A 11 13.88 -7.32 7.04
C ASP A 11 14.72 -6.63 8.14
N PHE A 12 14.31 -6.76 9.41
CA PHE A 12 15.09 -6.30 10.58
C PHE A 12 15.79 -7.44 11.32
N PHE A 13 15.19 -8.63 11.37
CA PHE A 13 15.68 -9.75 12.21
C PHE A 13 16.24 -10.94 11.40
N GLY A 14 16.11 -10.92 10.08
CA GLY A 14 16.50 -12.00 9.17
C GLY A 14 17.69 -11.64 8.27
N ASN A 15 18.11 -12.60 7.44
CA ASN A 15 19.23 -12.42 6.52
C ASN A 15 18.78 -11.64 5.27
N LEU A 16 19.15 -10.36 5.18
CA LEU A 16 18.76 -9.45 4.10
C LEU A 16 19.34 -9.81 2.72
N LEU A 17 20.38 -10.65 2.68
CA LEU A 17 21.06 -11.06 1.45
C LEU A 17 20.37 -12.23 0.74
N GLU A 18 19.55 -13.00 1.46
CA GLU A 18 18.91 -14.18 0.92
C GLU A 18 17.49 -13.85 0.45
N SER A 19 17.22 -14.13 -0.82
CA SER A 19 15.87 -13.95 -1.34
C SER A 19 14.95 -15.05 -0.79
N PRO A 20 13.82 -14.70 -0.16
CA PRO A 20 12.86 -15.68 0.37
C PRO A 20 12.13 -16.45 -0.73
N THR A 21 12.26 -16.01 -1.99
CA THR A 21 11.72 -16.68 -3.17
C THR A 21 12.78 -17.48 -3.94
N ASP A 22 14.04 -17.49 -3.50
CA ASP A 22 15.07 -18.34 -4.11
C ASP A 22 14.92 -19.78 -3.59
N LEU A 23 14.49 -20.68 -4.46
CA LEU A 23 14.29 -22.09 -4.11
C LEU A 23 15.59 -22.81 -3.73
N ALA A 24 16.76 -22.28 -4.10
CA ALA A 24 18.04 -22.89 -3.77
C ALA A 24 18.44 -22.66 -2.30
N THR A 25 17.98 -21.56 -1.69
CA THR A 25 18.41 -21.14 -0.35
C THR A 25 17.26 -20.94 0.64
N THR A 26 16.02 -20.83 0.17
CA THR A 26 14.86 -20.58 1.03
C THR A 26 14.41 -21.82 1.82
N THR A 27 13.68 -21.58 2.91
CA THR A 27 12.98 -22.62 3.65
C THR A 27 11.50 -22.61 3.32
N VAL A 28 10.85 -23.77 3.40
CA VAL A 28 9.41 -23.91 3.11
C VAL A 28 8.55 -22.88 3.87
N PRO A 29 8.73 -22.67 5.19
CA PRO A 29 7.94 -21.67 5.93
C PRO A 29 8.19 -20.24 5.44
N LEU A 30 9.45 -19.87 5.17
CA LEU A 30 9.82 -18.54 4.70
C LEU A 30 9.22 -18.23 3.32
N PHE A 31 9.30 -19.19 2.40
CA PHE A 31 8.67 -19.07 1.08
C PHE A 31 7.16 -18.82 1.20
N PHE A 32 6.45 -19.58 2.04
CA PHE A 32 5.00 -19.41 2.20
C PHE A 32 4.63 -18.05 2.81
N THR A 33 5.42 -17.52 3.75
CA THR A 33 5.15 -16.16 4.26
C THR A 33 5.20 -15.12 3.14
N ARG A 34 6.21 -15.18 2.27
CA ARG A 34 6.35 -14.26 1.13
C ARG A 34 5.31 -14.48 0.04
N TRP A 35 4.98 -15.74 -0.23
CA TRP A 35 3.97 -16.09 -1.23
C TRP A 35 2.58 -15.60 -0.83
N ILE A 36 2.19 -15.77 0.44
CA ILE A 36 0.89 -15.29 0.94
C ILE A 36 0.82 -13.75 0.90
N THR A 37 1.91 -13.06 1.26
CA THR A 37 1.91 -11.59 1.29
C THR A 37 1.87 -10.96 -0.09
N HIS A 38 2.31 -11.68 -1.14
CA HIS A 38 2.13 -11.28 -2.53
C HIS A 38 0.67 -11.04 -2.93
N PHE A 39 -0.27 -11.82 -2.38
CA PHE A 39 -1.70 -11.63 -2.62
C PHE A 39 -2.32 -10.58 -1.70
N CYS A 40 -1.73 -10.35 -0.54
CA CYS A 40 -2.27 -9.39 0.43
C CYS A 40 -2.34 -7.97 -0.16
N ALA A 41 -1.31 -7.53 -0.89
CA ALA A 41 -1.30 -6.19 -1.48
C ALA A 41 -2.39 -6.01 -2.56
N PRO A 42 -2.50 -6.84 -3.62
CA PRO A 42 -3.57 -6.73 -4.61
C PRO A 42 -4.98 -6.80 -4.02
N VAL A 43 -5.20 -7.72 -3.08
CA VAL A 43 -6.51 -7.86 -2.42
C VAL A 43 -6.83 -6.61 -1.59
N PHE A 44 -5.83 -6.02 -0.91
CA PHE A 44 -6.03 -4.80 -0.15
C PHE A 44 -6.46 -3.61 -1.04
N PHE A 45 -5.85 -3.45 -2.21
CA PHE A 45 -6.25 -2.42 -3.19
C PHE A 45 -7.66 -2.67 -3.71
N LEU A 46 -7.97 -3.92 -4.06
CA LEU A 46 -9.30 -4.31 -4.53
C LEU A 46 -10.37 -4.00 -3.47
N LEU A 47 -10.14 -4.38 -2.21
CA LEU A 47 -11.07 -4.13 -1.12
C LEU A 47 -11.22 -2.63 -0.83
N THR A 48 -10.16 -1.85 -0.96
CA THR A 48 -10.23 -0.38 -0.84
C THR A 48 -11.12 0.22 -1.94
N GLY A 49 -10.96 -0.23 -3.18
CA GLY A 49 -11.81 0.19 -4.31
C GLY A 49 -13.27 -0.23 -4.14
N THR A 50 -13.52 -1.48 -3.77
CA THR A 50 -14.88 -2.00 -3.49
C THR A 50 -15.52 -1.24 -2.33
N GLY A 51 -14.77 -0.93 -1.28
CA GLY A 51 -15.24 -0.11 -0.16
C GLY A 51 -15.62 1.31 -0.59
N ALA A 52 -14.83 1.91 -1.49
CA ALA A 52 -15.16 3.21 -2.07
C ALA A 52 -16.47 3.16 -2.88
N PHE A 53 -16.65 2.12 -3.70
CA PHE A 53 -17.88 1.90 -4.46
C PHE A 53 -19.10 1.73 -3.54
N LEU A 54 -19.00 0.86 -2.52
CA LEU A 54 -20.07 0.67 -1.54
C LEU A 54 -20.37 1.94 -0.74
N SER A 55 -19.38 2.81 -0.53
CA SER A 55 -19.57 4.09 0.14
C SER A 55 -20.45 5.07 -0.65
N LEU A 56 -20.60 4.92 -1.97
CA LEU A 56 -21.52 5.73 -2.77
C LEU A 56 -22.99 5.51 -2.36
N ARG A 57 -23.31 4.37 -1.73
CA ARG A 57 -24.68 4.12 -1.22
C ARG A 57 -25.04 4.99 -0.02
N ARG A 58 -24.05 5.60 0.64
CA ARG A 58 -24.22 6.40 1.86
C ARG A 58 -23.67 7.83 1.75
N ARG A 59 -22.96 8.16 0.67
CA ARG A 59 -22.28 9.44 0.46
C ARG A 59 -22.48 9.91 -0.97
N SER A 60 -22.55 11.22 -1.17
CA SER A 60 -22.48 11.81 -2.50
C SER A 60 -21.11 11.59 -3.14
N THR A 61 -21.04 11.69 -4.47
CA THR A 61 -19.79 11.60 -5.24
C THR A 61 -18.77 12.66 -4.80
N SER A 62 -19.22 13.87 -4.47
CA SER A 62 -18.38 14.97 -3.96
C SER A 62 -17.79 14.66 -2.58
N GLU A 63 -18.58 14.08 -1.68
CA GLU A 63 -18.10 13.68 -0.35
C GLU A 63 -17.12 12.50 -0.43
N LEU A 64 -17.40 11.51 -1.30
CA LEU A 64 -16.49 10.40 -1.53
C LEU A 64 -15.16 10.87 -2.13
N SER A 65 -15.21 11.74 -3.14
CA SER A 65 -14.01 12.31 -3.77
C SER A 65 -13.13 13.03 -2.75
N ARG A 66 -13.70 13.94 -1.93
CA ARG A 66 -12.96 14.63 -0.87
C ARG A 66 -12.40 13.65 0.16
N TYR A 67 -13.16 12.63 0.53
CA TYR A 67 -12.70 11.60 1.46
C TYR A 67 -11.51 10.81 0.92
N LEU A 68 -11.57 10.36 -0.35
CA LEU A 68 -10.49 9.60 -0.98
C LEU A 68 -9.23 10.44 -1.16
N ILE A 69 -9.35 11.68 -1.64
CA ILE A 69 -8.21 12.57 -1.85
C ILE A 69 -7.53 12.93 -0.53
N SER A 70 -8.31 13.33 0.49
CA SER A 70 -7.74 13.70 1.79
C SER A 70 -7.04 12.52 2.46
N ARG A 71 -7.65 11.32 2.44
CA ARG A 71 -7.03 10.10 2.98
C ARG A 71 -5.81 9.68 2.16
N GLY A 72 -5.87 9.75 0.83
CA GLY A 72 -4.75 9.43 -0.03
C GLY A 72 -3.54 10.34 0.22
N LEU A 73 -3.78 11.64 0.41
CA LEU A 73 -2.71 12.59 0.76
C LEU A 73 -2.11 12.28 2.13
N TRP A 74 -2.93 11.96 3.12
CA TRP A 74 -2.45 11.53 4.43
C TRP A 74 -1.58 10.27 4.36
N LEU A 75 -1.92 9.30 3.50
CA LEU A 75 -1.11 8.10 3.29
C LEU A 75 0.25 8.41 2.64
N ILE A 76 0.28 9.32 1.67
CA ILE A 76 1.53 9.76 1.05
C ILE A 76 2.43 10.45 2.09
N VAL A 77 1.88 11.34 2.91
CA VAL A 77 2.64 12.01 3.98
C VAL A 77 3.12 10.99 5.02
N LEU A 78 2.25 10.06 5.43
CA LEU A 78 2.60 9.00 6.36
C LEU A 78 3.78 8.18 5.85
N GLU A 79 3.80 7.84 4.56
CA GLU A 79 4.92 7.11 3.97
C GLU A 79 6.21 7.94 3.95
N LEU A 80 6.15 9.14 3.38
CA LEU A 80 7.33 9.96 3.12
C LEU A 80 7.97 10.52 4.38
N VAL A 81 7.19 10.65 5.46
CA VAL A 81 7.65 11.21 6.74
C VAL A 81 7.83 10.10 7.77
N ILE A 82 6.77 9.39 8.13
CA ILE A 82 6.80 8.49 9.28
C ILE A 82 7.45 7.16 8.89
N MET A 83 6.96 6.49 7.84
CA MET A 83 7.51 5.18 7.47
C MET A 83 8.95 5.29 6.99
N ARG A 84 9.27 6.31 6.18
CA ARG A 84 10.64 6.57 5.75
C ARG A 84 11.56 6.90 6.93
N CYS A 85 11.28 7.97 7.67
CA CYS A 85 12.24 8.51 8.65
C CYS A 85 12.28 7.70 9.95
N LEU A 86 11.16 7.13 10.39
CA LEU A 86 11.01 6.48 11.70
C LEU A 86 10.72 4.98 11.62
N GLY A 87 10.20 4.48 10.49
CA GLY A 87 9.83 3.08 10.33
C GLY A 87 10.98 2.23 9.80
N TRP A 88 11.46 2.57 8.61
CA TRP A 88 12.33 1.70 7.82
C TRP A 88 13.79 2.13 7.81
N GLN A 89 14.06 3.39 7.44
CA GLN A 89 15.43 3.82 7.17
C GLN A 89 16.13 4.44 8.39
N TRP A 90 15.36 4.78 9.45
CA TRP A 90 15.88 5.42 10.68
C TRP A 90 16.90 6.55 10.41
N ASN A 91 16.71 7.27 9.30
CA ASN A 91 17.64 8.25 8.78
C ASN A 91 16.87 9.35 8.05
N PHE A 92 17.40 10.57 8.13
CA PHE A 92 16.88 11.75 7.46
C PHE A 92 17.52 12.02 6.10
N ASP A 93 18.59 11.29 5.72
CA ASP A 93 19.25 11.42 4.42
C ASP A 93 18.35 10.97 3.24
N TYR A 94 18.19 11.83 2.23
CA TYR A 94 17.31 11.63 1.08
C TYR A 94 18.00 10.96 -0.12
N ARG A 95 19.26 10.55 0.01
CA ARG A 95 20.01 9.89 -1.08
C ARG A 95 19.34 8.62 -1.60
N VAL A 96 18.73 7.82 -0.72
CA VAL A 96 17.99 6.62 -1.08
C VAL A 96 16.62 6.70 -0.40
N THR A 97 15.55 6.65 -1.18
CA THR A 97 14.18 6.70 -0.65
C THR A 97 13.46 5.41 -1.01
N ILE A 98 13.11 4.62 0.01
CA ILE A 98 12.30 3.43 -0.16
C ILE A 98 10.83 3.84 -0.02
N ILE A 99 10.07 3.68 -1.10
CA ILE A 99 8.62 3.89 -1.14
C ILE A 99 7.93 2.53 -1.21
N THR A 100 6.93 2.33 -0.36
CA THR A 100 6.21 1.06 -0.21
C THR A 100 4.74 1.20 -0.60
N VAL A 101 3.93 0.24 -0.13
CA VAL A 101 2.54 0.03 -0.54
C VAL A 101 1.63 1.22 -0.19
N LEU A 102 1.92 1.98 0.89
CA LEU A 102 1.09 3.12 1.30
C LEU A 102 1.16 4.27 0.30
N TRP A 103 2.32 4.50 -0.32
CA TRP A 103 2.48 5.52 -1.35
C TRP A 103 1.67 5.18 -2.60
N ALA A 104 1.78 3.93 -3.07
CA ALA A 104 1.01 3.46 -4.23
C ALA A 104 -0.50 3.53 -3.97
N LEU A 105 -0.93 3.14 -2.76
CA LEU A 105 -2.33 3.23 -2.35
C LEU A 105 -2.82 4.68 -2.28
N GLY A 106 -2.00 5.59 -1.73
CA GLY A 106 -2.32 7.00 -1.65
C GLY A 106 -2.60 7.60 -3.02
N TRP A 107 -1.75 7.32 -4.00
CA TRP A 107 -1.97 7.73 -5.39
C TRP A 107 -3.20 7.08 -6.01
N ALA A 108 -3.41 5.78 -5.79
CA ALA A 108 -4.61 5.09 -6.29
C ALA A 108 -5.90 5.72 -5.74
N MET A 109 -5.93 6.11 -4.46
CA MET A 109 -7.08 6.79 -3.86
C MET A 109 -7.28 8.20 -4.42
N ILE A 110 -6.20 8.97 -4.65
CA ILE A 110 -6.29 10.31 -5.27
C ILE A 110 -6.80 10.20 -6.71
N ALA A 111 -6.25 9.28 -7.49
CA ALA A 111 -6.68 9.02 -8.86
C ALA A 111 -8.16 8.62 -8.91
N LEU A 112 -8.58 7.66 -8.08
CA LEU A 112 -9.98 7.24 -7.99
C LEU A 112 -10.88 8.41 -7.55
N GLY A 113 -10.46 9.20 -6.56
CA GLY A 113 -11.19 10.37 -6.09
C GLY A 113 -11.36 11.45 -7.17
N ALA A 114 -10.37 11.62 -8.05
CA ALA A 114 -10.48 12.49 -9.21
C ALA A 114 -11.42 11.91 -10.28
N MET A 115 -11.29 10.62 -10.58
CA MET A 115 -12.12 9.92 -11.57
C MET A 115 -13.60 9.87 -11.20
N VAL A 116 -13.95 9.73 -9.92
CA VAL A 116 -15.35 9.74 -9.44
C VAL A 116 -16.08 11.06 -9.76
N ARG A 117 -15.35 12.15 -10.01
CA ARG A 117 -15.93 13.44 -10.40
C ARG A 117 -16.06 13.63 -11.91
N LEU A 118 -15.43 12.79 -12.72
CA LEU A 118 -15.51 12.88 -14.17
C LEU A 118 -16.86 12.32 -14.66
N PRO A 119 -17.47 12.95 -15.68
CA PRO A 119 -18.64 12.38 -16.34
C PRO A 119 -18.27 11.03 -16.99
N VAL A 120 -19.18 10.05 -16.95
CA VAL A 120 -18.94 8.67 -17.43
C VAL A 120 -18.42 8.64 -18.87
N ALA A 121 -18.84 9.60 -19.71
CA ALA A 121 -18.39 9.76 -21.09
C ALA A 121 -16.88 10.05 -21.27
N ALA A 122 -16.18 10.46 -20.20
CA ALA A 122 -14.73 10.67 -20.23
C ALA A 122 -13.93 9.43 -19.77
N VAL A 123 -14.62 8.37 -19.32
CA VAL A 123 -14.02 7.17 -18.71
C VAL A 123 -14.28 5.91 -19.55
N THR A 124 -15.30 5.92 -20.42
CA THR A 124 -15.63 4.87 -21.41
C THR A 124 -15.13 5.24 -22.79
#